data_AF-A0A5E4LU33-F1
#
_entry.id   AF-A0A5E4LU33-F1
#
_cell.length_a   1.000
_cell.length_b   1.000
_cell.length_c   1.000
_cell.angle_alpha   90.00
_cell.angle_beta   90.00
_cell.angle_gamma   90.00
#
_symmetry.space_group_name_H-M   'P 1'
#
loop_
_entity.id
_entity.type
_entity.pdbx_description
1 polymer ?
#
loop_
_entity_poly.entity_id
_entity_poly.type
_entity_poly.pdbx_seq_one_letter_code
_entity_poly.pdbx_strand_id
1 'polypeptide(L)'
;MLYELISNSGKKFARNPTPFIYTALMRFFSVAITGFAALAIVFLLILILTTFCVMRSYGLPATIAVGLAAFLFFAYFWAAYKGAMIKTFMSAEIGKVHLHDYLDYAIENAPRYFQIFVVKNAFLVAFNLPFTVAFIVLKPELGSPLGIGIIALHLIISFFVKFVFSFTYMAAAVKEISAIEAIKTGVRFVLKNLVRAFAIYALYALVWLTLLIPILDIFTFVSFYPVMYLVMINFYRSKGVSSN
;
A
#
# COMPACT_ATOMS: atom_id res chain seq x y z
N MET A 1 -7.92 18.09 -18.95
CA MET A 1 -7.80 16.64 -18.64
C MET A 1 -7.42 16.29 -17.18
N LEU A 2 -6.25 16.64 -16.61
CA LEU A 2 -5.94 16.30 -15.18
C LEU A 2 -6.90 17.03 -14.21
N TYR A 3 -7.11 18.33 -14.44
CA TYR A 3 -8.07 19.14 -13.70
C TYR A 3 -9.49 18.57 -13.79
N GLU A 4 -9.95 18.14 -14.96
CA GLU A 4 -11.26 17.51 -15.14
C GLU A 4 -11.38 16.22 -14.34
N LEU A 5 -10.33 15.39 -14.31
CA LEU A 5 -10.34 14.13 -13.55
C LEU A 5 -10.45 14.39 -12.04
N ILE A 6 -9.70 15.37 -11.53
CA ILE A 6 -9.77 15.80 -10.13
C ILE A 6 -11.14 16.41 -9.83
N SER A 7 -11.62 17.33 -10.67
CA SER A 7 -12.92 17.99 -10.52
C SER A 7 -14.07 16.98 -10.52
N ASN A 8 -14.06 16.01 -11.45
CA ASN A 8 -15.11 14.99 -11.54
C ASN A 8 -15.07 14.04 -10.34
N SER A 9 -13.89 13.63 -9.89
CA SER A 9 -13.75 12.79 -8.69
C SER A 9 -14.17 13.55 -7.43
N GLY A 10 -13.82 14.83 -7.32
CA GLY A 10 -14.26 15.71 -6.24
C GLY A 10 -15.78 15.92 -6.22
N LYS A 11 -16.42 16.11 -7.39
CA LYS A 11 -17.88 16.18 -7.50
C LYS A 11 -18.57 14.88 -7.10
N LYS A 12 -18.02 13.72 -7.47
CA LYS A 12 -18.52 12.41 -7.03
C LYS A 12 -18.46 12.27 -5.51
N PHE A 13 -17.32 12.61 -4.92
CA PHE A 13 -17.15 12.61 -3.47
C PHE A 13 -18.12 13.59 -2.78
N ALA A 14 -18.21 14.83 -3.24
CA ALA A 14 -19.05 15.87 -2.64
C ALA A 14 -20.56 15.54 -2.67
N ARG A 15 -21.02 14.79 -3.68
CA ARG A 15 -22.43 14.37 -3.77
C ARG A 15 -22.81 13.32 -2.73
N ASN A 16 -21.89 12.43 -2.37
CA ASN A 16 -22.13 11.39 -1.38
C ASN A 16 -20.80 10.98 -0.72
N PRO A 17 -20.30 11.74 0.27
CA PRO A 17 -18.97 11.51 0.85
C PRO A 17 -18.95 10.31 1.80
N THR A 18 -20.08 9.98 2.42
CA THR A 18 -20.20 8.97 3.48
C THR A 18 -19.64 7.60 3.08
N PRO A 19 -19.98 7.01 1.92
CA PRO A 19 -19.44 5.71 1.53
C PRO A 19 -17.91 5.72 1.34
N PHE A 20 -17.33 6.83 0.88
CA PHE A 20 -15.88 6.96 0.69
C PHE A 20 -15.15 7.08 2.03
N ILE A 21 -15.67 7.91 2.94
CA ILE A 21 -15.13 8.06 4.30
C ILE A 21 -15.23 6.72 5.04
N TYR A 22 -16.39 6.06 4.95
CA TYR A 22 -16.62 4.77 5.57
C TYR A 22 -15.66 3.70 5.03
N THR A 23 -15.37 3.70 3.72
CA THR A 23 -14.37 2.81 3.12
C THR A 23 -12.96 3.06 3.66
N ALA A 24 -12.56 4.33 3.82
CA ALA A 24 -11.27 4.68 4.41
C ALA A 24 -11.18 4.22 5.87
N LEU A 25 -12.24 4.43 6.66
CA LEU A 25 -12.34 3.96 8.04
C LEU A 25 -12.28 2.44 8.14
N MET A 26 -12.99 1.70 7.28
CA MET A 26 -12.96 0.23 7.28
C MET A 26 -11.55 -0.31 7.09
N ARG A 27 -10.77 0.27 6.17
CA ARG A 27 -9.37 -0.10 6.02
C ARG A 27 -8.57 0.18 7.31
N PHE A 28 -8.75 1.35 7.91
CA PHE A 28 -8.02 1.72 9.13
C PHE A 28 -8.34 0.77 10.29
N PHE A 29 -9.62 0.52 10.56
CA PHE A 29 -10.05 -0.40 11.63
C PHE A 29 -9.61 -1.84 11.35
N SER A 30 -9.76 -2.33 10.12
CA SER A 30 -9.35 -3.70 9.77
C SER A 30 -7.84 -3.89 9.96
N VAL A 31 -7.05 -2.92 9.52
CA VAL A 31 -5.60 -2.90 9.75
C VAL A 31 -5.26 -2.88 11.24
N ALA A 32 -5.94 -2.04 12.03
CA ALA A 32 -5.70 -1.95 13.47
C ALA A 32 -6.01 -3.27 14.17
N ILE A 33 -7.16 -3.88 13.87
CA ILE A 33 -7.59 -5.18 14.41
C ILE A 33 -6.56 -6.26 14.07
N THR A 34 -6.14 -6.37 12.80
CA THR A 34 -5.10 -7.33 12.41
C THR A 34 -3.76 -7.02 13.06
N GLY A 35 -3.41 -5.74 13.25
CA GLY A 35 -2.21 -5.33 13.98
C GLY A 35 -2.22 -5.86 15.42
N PHE A 36 -3.31 -5.64 16.15
CA PHE A 36 -3.50 -6.20 17.49
C PHE A 36 -3.49 -7.73 17.50
N ALA A 37 -4.13 -8.38 16.53
CA ALA A 37 -4.13 -9.84 16.39
C ALA A 37 -2.72 -10.38 16.14
N ALA A 38 -1.93 -9.74 15.26
CA ALA A 38 -0.55 -10.12 14.98
C ALA A 38 0.32 -9.97 16.23
N LEU A 39 0.18 -8.87 16.98
CA LEU A 39 0.87 -8.66 18.26
C LEU A 39 0.47 -9.70 19.31
N ALA A 40 -0.82 -10.07 19.38
CA ALA A 40 -1.29 -11.11 20.28
C ALA A 40 -0.71 -12.48 19.93
N ILE A 41 -0.61 -12.82 18.63
CA ILE A 41 0.05 -14.05 18.16
C ILE A 41 1.53 -14.05 18.56
N VAL A 42 2.25 -12.94 18.36
CA VAL A 42 3.66 -12.80 18.80
C VAL A 42 3.78 -13.03 20.29
N PHE A 43 2.92 -12.37 21.08
CA PHE A 43 2.93 -12.48 22.53
C PHE A 43 2.68 -13.91 23.01
N LEU A 44 1.66 -14.58 22.48
CA LEU A 44 1.35 -15.98 22.79
C LEU A 44 2.50 -16.92 22.42
N LEU A 45 3.12 -16.72 21.25
CA LEU A 45 4.27 -17.52 20.82
C LEU A 45 5.49 -17.28 21.73
N ILE A 46 5.77 -16.04 22.12
CA ILE A 46 6.85 -15.73 23.07
C ILE A 46 6.60 -16.42 24.41
N LEU A 47 5.36 -16.38 24.93
CA LEU A 47 5.00 -17.09 26.17
C LEU A 47 5.28 -18.58 26.05
N ILE A 48 4.77 -19.24 25.00
CA ILE A 48 4.98 -20.67 24.75
C ILE A 48 6.47 -21.01 24.69
N LEU A 49 7.25 -20.28 23.87
CA LEU A 49 8.68 -20.53 23.69
C LEU A 49 9.49 -20.27 24.97
N THR A 50 9.02 -19.37 25.83
CA THR A 50 9.62 -19.11 27.15
C THR A 50 9.29 -20.21 28.14
N THR A 51 8.03 -20.67 28.19
CA THR A 51 7.58 -21.78 29.06
C THR A 51 8.32 -23.08 28.76
N PHE A 52 8.61 -23.38 27.49
CA PHE A 52 9.37 -24.58 27.09
C PHE A 52 10.90 -24.37 27.09
N CYS A 53 11.41 -23.27 27.64
CA CYS A 53 12.84 -22.88 27.66
C CYS A 53 13.53 -22.82 26.28
N VAL A 54 12.77 -22.85 25.17
CA VAL A 54 13.29 -22.84 23.79
C VAL A 54 14.00 -21.51 23.47
N MET A 55 13.50 -20.40 24.02
CA MET A 55 14.14 -19.08 23.91
C MET A 55 15.55 -19.06 24.52
N ARG A 56 15.82 -19.90 25.53
CA ARG A 56 17.15 -19.98 26.16
C ARG A 56 18.15 -20.74 25.28
N SER A 57 17.68 -21.74 24.54
CA SER A 57 18.50 -22.60 23.67
C SER A 57 18.72 -22.02 22.26
N TYR A 58 17.75 -21.26 21.74
CA TYR A 58 17.76 -20.72 20.37
C TYR A 58 17.66 -19.20 20.28
N GLY A 59 17.55 -18.48 21.41
CA GLY A 59 17.66 -17.02 21.54
C GLY A 59 17.19 -16.19 20.35
N LEU A 60 18.18 -15.63 19.63
CA LEU A 60 17.99 -14.70 18.52
C LEU A 60 17.30 -15.34 17.29
N PRO A 61 17.73 -16.51 16.77
CA PRO A 61 17.02 -17.22 15.70
C PRO A 61 15.52 -17.42 15.92
N ALA A 62 15.12 -17.89 17.11
CA ALA A 62 13.70 -18.11 17.42
C ALA A 62 12.91 -16.80 17.43
N THR A 63 13.49 -15.74 18.01
CA THR A 63 12.90 -14.39 18.04
C THR A 63 12.70 -13.82 16.64
N ILE A 64 13.69 -13.97 15.76
CA ILE A 64 13.61 -13.53 14.36
C ILE A 64 12.52 -14.29 13.61
N ALA A 65 12.44 -15.61 13.77
CA ALA A 65 11.44 -16.43 13.10
C ALA A 65 10.00 -16.06 13.50
N VAL A 66 9.77 -15.83 14.80
CA VAL A 66 8.46 -15.37 15.32
C VAL A 66 8.10 -13.99 14.79
N GLY A 67 9.06 -13.05 14.83
CA GLY A 67 8.86 -11.70 14.30
C GLY A 67 8.55 -11.72 12.79
N LEU A 68 9.24 -12.57 12.02
CA LEU A 68 8.99 -12.74 10.60
C LEU A 68 7.61 -13.35 10.33
N ALA A 69 7.20 -14.39 11.05
CA ALA A 69 5.90 -15.02 10.89
C ALA A 69 4.75 -14.01 11.15
N ALA A 70 4.85 -13.22 12.22
CA ALA A 70 3.87 -12.19 12.54
C ALA A 70 3.87 -11.04 11.54
N PHE A 71 5.04 -10.63 11.06
CA PHE A 71 5.14 -9.65 9.98
C PHE A 71 4.47 -10.15 8.70
N LEU A 72 4.70 -11.41 8.31
CA LEU A 72 4.09 -12.00 7.12
C LEU A 72 2.57 -12.15 7.27
N PHE A 73 2.09 -12.53 8.46
CA PHE A 73 0.66 -12.56 8.78
C PHE A 73 0.03 -11.17 8.64
N PHE A 74 0.63 -10.14 9.26
CA PHE A 74 0.15 -8.77 9.12
C PHE A 74 0.20 -8.28 7.67
N ALA A 75 1.29 -8.57 6.96
CA ALA A 75 1.48 -8.19 5.57
C ALA A 75 0.45 -8.82 4.62
N TYR A 76 0.03 -10.07 4.89
CA TYR A 76 -1.00 -10.79 4.14
C TYR A 76 -2.33 -10.02 4.18
N PHE A 77 -2.84 -9.75 5.37
CA PHE A 77 -4.10 -9.02 5.55
C PHE A 77 -3.99 -7.55 5.15
N TRP A 78 -2.88 -6.88 5.45
CA TRP A 78 -2.65 -5.50 5.00
C TRP A 78 -2.76 -5.37 3.48
N ALA A 79 -2.15 -6.30 2.73
CA ALA A 79 -2.22 -6.31 1.27
C ALA A 79 -3.65 -6.57 0.78
N ALA A 80 -4.35 -7.51 1.41
CA ALA A 80 -5.76 -7.81 1.13
C ALA A 80 -6.68 -6.60 1.32
N TYR A 81 -6.58 -5.91 2.47
CA TYR A 81 -7.36 -4.71 2.78
C TYR A 81 -7.09 -3.54 1.84
N LYS A 82 -5.84 -3.41 1.36
CA LYS A 82 -5.51 -2.44 0.31
C LYS A 82 -6.25 -2.76 -0.99
N GLY A 83 -6.31 -4.04 -1.38
CA GLY A 83 -7.05 -4.50 -2.56
C GLY A 83 -8.56 -4.27 -2.44
N ALA A 84 -9.14 -4.69 -1.33
CA ALA A 84 -10.55 -4.50 -1.01
C ALA A 84 -10.94 -3.01 -1.00
N MET A 85 -10.08 -2.14 -0.46
CA MET A 85 -10.33 -0.70 -0.50
C MET A 85 -10.49 -0.18 -1.94
N ILE A 86 -9.69 -0.64 -2.91
CA ILE A 86 -9.85 -0.21 -4.31
C ILE A 86 -11.22 -0.62 -4.84
N LYS A 87 -11.64 -1.87 -4.59
CA LYS A 87 -12.95 -2.38 -5.01
C LYS A 87 -14.09 -1.58 -4.38
N THR A 88 -14.03 -1.36 -3.08
CA THR A 88 -15.08 -0.65 -2.33
C THR A 88 -15.13 0.83 -2.67
N PHE A 89 -14.00 1.48 -3.00
CA PHE A 89 -14.02 2.85 -3.54
C PHE A 89 -14.74 2.93 -4.89
N MET A 90 -14.69 1.89 -5.72
CA MET A 90 -15.49 1.83 -6.95
C MET A 90 -16.98 1.61 -6.65
N SER A 91 -17.32 0.78 -5.67
CA SER A 91 -18.72 0.59 -5.21
C SER A 91 -19.28 1.81 -4.49
N ALA A 92 -18.43 2.62 -3.84
CA ALA A 92 -18.81 3.88 -3.22
C ALA A 92 -19.33 4.89 -4.26
N GLU A 93 -18.86 4.83 -5.52
CA GLU A 93 -19.38 5.68 -6.60
C GLU A 93 -20.87 5.43 -6.90
N ILE A 94 -21.39 4.23 -6.58
CA ILE A 94 -22.79 3.84 -6.74
C ILE A 94 -23.56 3.81 -5.41
N GLY A 95 -22.95 4.30 -4.32
CA GLY A 95 -23.59 4.43 -3.00
C GLY A 95 -23.78 3.13 -2.22
N LYS A 96 -23.20 2.00 -2.66
CA LYS A 96 -23.35 0.70 -2.00
C LYS A 96 -22.03 0.27 -1.36
N VAL A 97 -21.98 0.29 -0.04
CA VAL A 97 -20.79 -0.12 0.71
C VAL A 97 -21.23 -0.86 1.97
N HIS A 98 -20.89 -2.15 2.06
CA HIS A 98 -21.11 -2.98 3.24
C HIS A 98 -19.78 -3.54 3.74
N LEU A 99 -19.65 -3.65 5.07
CA LEU A 99 -18.45 -4.19 5.72
C LEU A 99 -18.22 -5.66 5.38
N HIS A 100 -19.29 -6.46 5.28
CA HIS A 100 -19.20 -7.88 4.96
C HIS A 100 -18.57 -8.08 3.57
N ASP A 101 -19.09 -7.39 2.55
CA ASP A 101 -18.53 -7.43 1.18
C ASP A 101 -17.06 -7.01 1.14
N TYR A 102 -16.66 -6.03 1.96
CA TYR A 102 -15.27 -5.59 2.07
C TYR A 102 -14.36 -6.70 2.62
N LEU A 103 -14.78 -7.35 3.71
CA LEU A 103 -14.00 -8.40 4.38
C LEU A 103 -13.95 -9.68 3.55
N ASP A 104 -15.07 -10.10 2.96
CA ASP A 104 -15.13 -11.26 2.09
C ASP A 104 -14.20 -11.10 0.89
N TYR A 105 -14.31 -9.96 0.20
CA TYR A 105 -13.44 -9.66 -0.94
C TYR A 105 -11.97 -9.64 -0.52
N ALA A 106 -11.66 -9.07 0.66
CA ALA A 106 -10.31 -9.08 1.19
C ALA A 106 -9.79 -10.51 1.39
N ILE A 107 -10.53 -11.37 2.09
CA ILE A 107 -10.12 -12.73 2.40
C ILE A 107 -9.97 -13.57 1.13
N GLU A 108 -10.97 -13.56 0.25
CA GLU A 108 -10.98 -14.32 -0.99
C GLU A 108 -9.77 -13.99 -1.89
N ASN A 109 -9.39 -12.70 -1.93
CA ASN A 109 -8.33 -12.22 -2.80
C ASN A 109 -7.00 -11.97 -2.09
N ALA A 110 -6.90 -12.31 -0.80
CA ALA A 110 -5.70 -12.10 0.00
C ALA A 110 -4.45 -12.77 -0.59
N PRO A 111 -4.49 -14.03 -1.09
CA PRO A 111 -3.32 -14.65 -1.72
C PRO A 111 -2.78 -13.84 -2.90
N ARG A 112 -3.68 -13.33 -3.76
CA ARG A 112 -3.32 -12.51 -4.93
C ARG A 112 -2.61 -11.23 -4.49
N TYR A 113 -3.18 -10.49 -3.55
CA TYR A 113 -2.60 -9.22 -3.11
C TYR A 113 -1.31 -9.40 -2.31
N PHE A 114 -1.20 -10.51 -1.58
CA PHE A 114 0.02 -10.88 -0.87
C PHE A 114 1.16 -11.23 -1.83
N GLN A 115 0.91 -11.96 -2.92
CA GLN A 115 1.92 -12.20 -3.95
C GLN A 115 2.44 -10.88 -4.54
N ILE A 116 1.55 -9.95 -4.87
CA ILE A 116 1.94 -8.59 -5.33
C ILE A 116 2.78 -7.88 -4.27
N PHE A 117 2.41 -8.00 -2.99
CA PHE A 117 3.16 -7.42 -1.88
C PHE A 117 4.57 -8.02 -1.78
N VAL A 118 4.70 -9.34 -1.83
CA VAL A 118 5.98 -10.04 -1.75
C VAL A 118 6.89 -9.61 -2.89
N VAL A 119 6.40 -9.61 -4.14
CA VAL A 119 7.19 -9.18 -5.30
C VAL A 119 7.63 -7.72 -5.16
N LYS A 120 6.72 -6.82 -4.77
CA LYS A 120 7.05 -5.40 -4.51
C LYS A 120 8.18 -5.25 -3.49
N ASN A 121 8.07 -5.93 -2.35
CA ASN A 121 9.07 -5.82 -1.30
C ASN A 121 10.37 -6.53 -1.65
N ALA A 122 10.33 -7.61 -2.42
CA ALA A 122 11.54 -8.25 -2.96
C ALA A 122 12.30 -7.29 -3.88
N PHE A 123 11.59 -6.57 -4.77
CA PHE A 123 12.21 -5.50 -5.57
C PHE A 123 12.80 -4.40 -4.69
N LEU A 124 12.05 -3.91 -3.69
CA LEU A 124 12.56 -2.90 -2.77
C LEU A 124 13.81 -3.37 -2.03
N VAL A 125 13.84 -4.61 -1.53
CA VAL A 125 15.01 -5.16 -0.84
C VAL A 125 16.18 -5.29 -1.81
N ALA A 126 15.97 -5.86 -3.00
CA ALA A 126 17.03 -6.04 -3.99
C ALA A 126 17.68 -4.70 -4.40
N PHE A 127 16.87 -3.64 -4.55
CA PHE A 127 17.39 -2.32 -4.89
C PHE A 127 17.93 -1.55 -3.68
N ASN A 128 17.31 -1.66 -2.50
CA ASN A 128 17.71 -0.89 -1.33
C ASN A 128 18.91 -1.48 -0.60
N LEU A 129 19.12 -2.80 -0.66
CA LEU A 129 20.21 -3.49 0.03
C LEU A 129 21.60 -2.94 -0.38
N PRO A 130 21.94 -2.76 -1.66
CA PRO A 130 23.21 -2.13 -2.05
C PRO A 130 23.41 -0.73 -1.46
N PHE A 131 22.35 0.09 -1.39
CA PHE A 131 22.44 1.44 -0.82
C PHE A 131 22.61 1.40 0.70
N THR A 132 21.89 0.51 1.38
CA THR A 132 22.07 0.31 2.83
C THR A 132 23.48 -0.18 3.14
N VAL A 133 24.02 -1.12 2.36
CA VAL A 133 25.40 -1.59 2.50
C VAL A 133 26.38 -0.45 2.22
N ALA A 134 26.21 0.31 1.14
CA ALA A 134 27.05 1.47 0.84
C ALA A 134 27.04 2.50 1.98
N PHE A 135 25.87 2.78 2.56
CA PHE A 135 25.75 3.70 3.69
C PHE A 135 26.49 3.18 4.95
N ILE A 136 26.41 1.88 5.22
CA ILE A 136 27.10 1.27 6.38
C ILE A 136 28.62 1.19 6.16
N VAL A 137 29.07 0.85 4.95
CA VAL A 137 30.49 0.64 4.62
C VAL A 137 31.22 1.96 4.44
N LEU A 138 30.64 2.88 3.66
CA LEU A 138 31.26 4.18 3.38
C LEU A 138 31.14 5.14 4.57
N LYS A 139 30.25 4.83 5.53
CA LYS A 139 29.92 5.68 6.69
C LYS A 139 29.87 7.16 6.33
N PRO A 140 29.17 7.55 5.25
CA PRO A 140 29.16 8.93 4.83
C PRO A 140 28.50 9.75 5.95
N GLU A 141 29.09 10.90 6.28
CA GLU A 141 28.48 11.81 7.26
C GLU A 141 27.08 12.20 6.80
N LEU A 142 26.11 12.17 7.72
CA LEU A 142 24.74 12.64 7.52
C LEU A 142 24.79 14.15 7.23
N GLY A 143 24.77 14.51 5.94
CA GLY A 143 24.91 15.89 5.47
C GLY A 143 25.99 16.08 4.40
N SER A 144 26.87 15.09 4.21
CA SER A 144 27.81 15.09 3.09
C SER A 144 27.07 14.98 1.74
N PRO A 145 27.57 15.58 0.64
CA PRO A 145 26.96 15.45 -0.68
C PRO A 145 26.76 13.98 -1.12
N LEU A 146 27.72 13.11 -0.78
CA LEU A 146 27.64 11.67 -1.05
C LEU A 146 26.54 10.99 -0.22
N GLY A 147 26.46 11.28 1.09
CA GLY A 147 25.41 10.74 1.96
C GLY A 147 24.01 11.19 1.53
N ILE A 148 23.87 12.48 1.20
CA ILE A 148 22.62 13.04 0.65
C ILE A 148 22.25 12.36 -0.67
N GLY A 149 23.22 12.16 -1.56
CA GLY A 149 23.02 11.48 -2.85
C GLY A 149 22.51 10.06 -2.69
N ILE A 150 23.09 9.28 -1.77
CA ILE A 150 22.65 7.90 -1.49
C ILE A 150 21.21 7.87 -0.94
N ILE A 151 20.89 8.75 0.02
CA ILE A 151 19.54 8.84 0.61
C ILE A 151 18.52 9.26 -0.46
N ALA A 152 18.84 10.28 -1.27
CA ALA A 152 17.97 10.76 -2.33
C ALA A 152 17.66 9.65 -3.35
N LEU A 153 18.68 8.92 -3.80
CA LEU A 153 18.51 7.83 -4.74
C LEU A 153 17.65 6.69 -4.16
N HIS A 154 17.87 6.33 -2.89
CA HIS A 154 17.05 5.35 -2.17
C HIS A 154 15.56 5.76 -2.14
N LEU A 155 15.28 7.03 -1.83
CA LEU A 155 13.93 7.59 -1.80
C LEU A 155 13.29 7.59 -3.20
N ILE A 156 14.03 8.00 -4.23
CA ILE A 156 13.56 8.02 -5.62
C ILE A 156 13.19 6.61 -6.09
N ILE A 157 14.08 5.63 -5.91
CA ILE A 157 13.81 4.25 -6.33
C ILE A 157 12.62 3.67 -5.56
N SER A 158 12.58 3.86 -4.24
CA SER A 158 11.47 3.43 -3.41
C SER A 158 10.14 4.07 -3.85
N PHE A 159 10.17 5.35 -4.24
CA PHE A 159 9.01 6.05 -4.77
C PHE A 159 8.54 5.44 -6.10
N PHE A 160 9.45 5.20 -7.04
CA PHE A 160 9.12 4.59 -8.34
C PHE A 160 8.57 3.17 -8.22
N VAL A 161 9.14 2.34 -7.33
CA VAL A 161 8.60 1.00 -7.07
C VAL A 161 7.19 1.10 -6.48
N LYS A 162 6.97 1.95 -5.46
CA LYS A 162 5.63 2.15 -4.89
C LYS A 162 4.63 2.71 -5.90
N PHE A 163 5.08 3.60 -6.80
CA PHE A 163 4.31 4.13 -7.92
C PHE A 163 3.83 3.03 -8.85
N VAL A 164 4.75 2.21 -9.38
CA VAL A 164 4.42 1.11 -10.30
C VAL A 164 3.46 0.13 -9.64
N PHE A 165 3.77 -0.31 -8.42
CA PHE A 165 2.94 -1.29 -7.75
C PHE A 165 1.57 -0.75 -7.33
N SER A 166 1.41 0.56 -7.16
CA SER A 166 0.08 1.14 -6.91
C SER A 166 -0.87 0.90 -8.08
N PHE A 167 -0.40 1.03 -9.31
CA PHE A 167 -1.19 0.68 -10.49
C PHE A 167 -1.33 -0.83 -10.71
N THR A 168 -0.37 -1.64 -10.25
CA THR A 168 -0.51 -3.11 -10.19
C THR A 168 -1.65 -3.55 -9.27
N TYR A 169 -1.77 -2.97 -8.08
CA TYR A 169 -2.90 -3.23 -7.18
C TYR A 169 -4.24 -2.84 -7.82
N MET A 170 -4.28 -1.72 -8.55
CA MET A 170 -5.46 -1.31 -9.31
C MET A 170 -5.78 -2.27 -10.44
N ALA A 171 -4.78 -2.74 -11.19
CA ALA A 171 -4.99 -3.74 -12.23
C ALA A 171 -5.61 -5.02 -11.68
N ALA A 172 -5.08 -5.53 -10.55
CA ALA A 172 -5.63 -6.70 -9.88
C ALA A 172 -7.07 -6.49 -9.40
N ALA A 173 -7.38 -5.34 -8.80
CA ALA A 173 -8.71 -5.06 -8.25
C ALA A 173 -9.78 -4.73 -9.31
N VAL A 174 -9.38 -4.03 -10.38
CA VAL A 174 -10.30 -3.57 -11.42
C VAL A 174 -10.56 -4.65 -12.47
N LYS A 175 -9.53 -5.42 -12.85
CA LYS A 175 -9.65 -6.47 -13.87
C LYS A 175 -9.82 -7.88 -13.28
N GLU A 176 -9.68 -8.03 -11.96
CA GLU A 176 -9.82 -9.32 -11.24
C GLU A 176 -8.90 -10.44 -11.75
N ILE A 177 -7.76 -10.05 -12.34
CA ILE A 177 -6.75 -10.93 -12.92
C ILE A 177 -5.76 -11.49 -11.87
N SER A 178 -4.98 -12.49 -12.26
CA SER A 178 -3.94 -13.10 -11.41
C SER A 178 -2.83 -12.09 -11.03
N ALA A 179 -2.04 -12.38 -9.99
CA ALA A 179 -0.98 -11.48 -9.52
C ALA A 179 0.07 -11.19 -10.61
N ILE A 180 0.48 -12.22 -11.38
CA ILE A 180 1.48 -12.09 -12.45
C ILE A 180 0.93 -11.20 -13.57
N GLU A 181 -0.31 -11.44 -14.00
CA GLU A 181 -0.96 -10.63 -15.03
C GLU A 181 -1.20 -9.20 -14.55
N ALA A 182 -1.54 -9.02 -13.28
CA ALA A 182 -1.68 -7.70 -12.68
C ALA A 182 -0.36 -6.93 -12.72
N ILE A 183 0.77 -7.57 -12.40
CA ILE A 183 2.10 -6.94 -12.49
C ILE A 183 2.39 -6.53 -13.94
N LYS A 184 2.23 -7.45 -14.90
CA LYS A 184 2.44 -7.16 -16.33
C LYS A 184 1.56 -6.01 -16.80
N THR A 185 0.29 -6.02 -16.42
CA THR A 185 -0.70 -5.00 -16.79
C THR A 185 -0.38 -3.65 -16.15
N GLY A 186 -0.02 -3.63 -14.87
CA GLY A 186 0.37 -2.43 -14.13
C GLY A 186 1.61 -1.77 -14.71
N VAL A 187 2.66 -2.56 -14.98
CA VAL A 187 3.89 -2.08 -15.63
C VAL A 187 3.60 -1.53 -17.03
N ARG A 188 2.87 -2.28 -17.86
CA ARG A 188 2.51 -1.82 -19.21
C ARG A 188 1.69 -0.53 -19.18
N PHE A 189 0.75 -0.42 -18.23
CA PHE A 189 -0.05 0.79 -18.03
C PHE A 189 0.83 1.99 -17.70
N VAL A 190 1.77 1.82 -16.76
CA VAL A 190 2.71 2.87 -16.36
C VAL A 190 3.60 3.28 -17.53
N LEU A 191 4.18 2.34 -18.28
CA LEU A 191 5.02 2.66 -19.44
C LEU A 191 4.26 3.45 -20.50
N LYS A 192 3.01 3.06 -20.80
CA LYS A 192 2.17 3.77 -21.78
C LYS A 192 1.72 5.17 -21.31
N ASN A 193 1.63 5.39 -19.99
CA ASN A 193 1.05 6.61 -19.41
C ASN A 193 2.00 7.34 -18.46
N LEU A 194 3.31 7.15 -18.60
CA LEU A 194 4.31 7.45 -17.57
C LEU A 194 4.16 8.83 -16.95
N VAL A 195 4.18 9.88 -17.78
CA VAL A 195 4.11 11.28 -17.32
C VAL A 195 2.82 11.57 -16.54
N ARG A 196 1.67 11.11 -17.06
CA ARG A 196 0.35 11.37 -16.47
C ARG A 196 0.12 10.55 -15.21
N ALA A 197 0.51 9.27 -15.23
CA ALA A 197 0.44 8.38 -14.10
C ALA A 197 1.34 8.90 -12.96
N PHE A 198 2.55 9.36 -13.30
CA PHE A 198 3.49 9.93 -12.35
C PHE A 198 2.93 11.20 -11.71
N ALA A 199 2.41 12.15 -12.50
CA ALA A 199 1.83 13.39 -11.97
C ALA A 199 0.67 13.11 -10.98
N ILE A 200 -0.22 12.19 -11.32
CA ILE A 200 -1.33 11.80 -10.43
C ILE A 200 -0.82 11.12 -9.16
N TYR A 201 0.14 10.21 -9.28
CA TYR A 201 0.71 9.53 -8.12
C TYR A 201 1.51 10.48 -7.23
N ALA A 202 2.23 11.45 -7.80
CA ALA A 202 2.94 12.49 -7.07
C ALA A 202 1.97 13.36 -6.25
N LEU A 203 0.84 13.78 -6.83
CA LEU A 203 -0.20 14.48 -6.08
C LEU A 203 -0.76 13.62 -4.94
N TYR A 204 -1.03 12.34 -5.19
CA TYR A 204 -1.46 11.41 -4.15
C TYR A 204 -0.41 11.25 -3.03
N ALA A 205 0.88 11.20 -3.38
CA ALA A 205 1.96 11.10 -2.42
C ALA A 205 2.10 12.40 -1.59
N LEU A 206 1.91 13.57 -2.19
CA LEU A 206 1.87 14.85 -1.48
C LEU A 206 0.72 14.89 -0.46
N VAL A 207 -0.47 14.42 -0.84
CA VAL A 207 -1.61 14.26 0.09
C VAL A 207 -1.27 13.27 1.21
N TRP A 208 -0.49 12.24 0.96
CA TRP A 208 0.00 11.37 2.04
C TRP A 208 0.96 12.08 2.99
N LEU A 209 1.83 12.96 2.48
CA LEU A 209 2.77 13.70 3.32
C LEU A 209 2.06 14.70 4.23
N THR A 210 0.89 15.22 3.85
CA THR A 210 0.12 16.11 4.74
C THR A 210 -0.46 15.39 5.95
N LEU A 211 -0.58 14.05 5.93
CA LEU A 211 -0.94 13.25 7.11
C LEU A 211 0.14 13.30 8.21
N LEU A 212 1.36 13.71 7.90
CA LEU A 212 2.42 13.90 8.89
C LEU A 212 2.25 15.18 9.72
N ILE A 213 1.32 16.06 9.32
CA ILE A 213 0.99 17.30 10.02
C ILE A 213 -0.28 17.03 10.84
N PRO A 214 -0.21 16.90 12.17
CA PRO A 214 -1.35 16.46 12.99
C PRO A 214 -2.63 17.29 12.79
N ILE A 215 -2.48 18.62 12.64
CA ILE A 215 -3.61 19.54 12.42
C ILE A 215 -4.35 19.25 11.10
N LEU A 216 -3.62 18.76 10.10
CA LEU A 216 -4.17 18.44 8.78
C LEU A 216 -4.55 16.97 8.64
N ASP A 217 -4.27 16.11 9.62
CA ASP A 217 -4.43 14.66 9.47
C ASP A 217 -5.89 14.30 9.18
N ILE A 218 -6.81 14.79 10.01
CA ILE A 218 -8.21 14.37 9.95
C ILE A 218 -8.83 14.87 8.65
N PHE A 219 -8.56 16.13 8.30
CA PHE A 219 -9.05 16.72 7.07
C PHE A 219 -8.47 16.04 5.83
N THR A 220 -7.18 15.67 5.87
CA THR A 220 -6.53 14.91 4.81
C THR A 220 -7.15 13.53 4.68
N PHE A 221 -7.35 12.82 5.78
CA PHE A 221 -7.87 11.46 5.80
C PHE A 221 -9.33 11.38 5.35
N VAL A 222 -10.16 12.35 5.74
CA VAL A 222 -11.60 12.37 5.47
C VAL A 222 -11.91 12.97 4.10
N SER A 223 -11.10 13.91 3.60
CA SER A 223 -11.40 14.65 2.36
C SER A 223 -10.39 14.38 1.24
N PHE A 224 -9.13 14.79 1.43
CA PHE A 224 -8.15 14.76 0.33
C PHE A 224 -7.74 13.35 -0.08
N TYR A 225 -7.58 12.46 0.90
CA TYR A 225 -7.17 11.08 0.67
C TYR A 225 -8.21 10.32 -0.16
N PRO A 226 -9.51 10.30 0.19
CA PRO A 226 -10.52 9.64 -0.63
C PRO A 226 -10.63 10.23 -2.04
N VAL A 227 -10.58 11.55 -2.18
CA VAL A 227 -10.64 12.21 -3.49
C VAL A 227 -9.46 11.81 -4.36
N MET A 228 -8.23 11.92 -3.85
CA MET A 228 -7.05 11.56 -4.64
C MET A 228 -6.98 10.07 -4.94
N TYR A 229 -7.43 9.21 -4.03
CA TYR A 229 -7.53 7.79 -4.30
C TYR A 229 -8.52 7.49 -5.43
N LEU A 230 -9.67 8.17 -5.43
CA LEU A 230 -10.67 8.08 -6.49
C LEU A 230 -10.14 8.59 -7.83
N VAL A 231 -9.37 9.68 -7.84
CA VAL A 231 -8.67 10.20 -9.03
C VAL A 231 -7.77 9.12 -9.64
N MET A 232 -6.96 8.45 -8.83
CA MET A 232 -6.08 7.39 -9.33
C MET A 232 -6.88 6.22 -9.94
N ILE A 233 -7.95 5.79 -9.27
CA ILE A 233 -8.83 4.70 -9.75
C ILE A 233 -9.49 5.08 -11.07
N ASN A 234 -10.08 6.28 -11.16
CA ASN A 234 -10.75 6.76 -12.37
C ASN A 234 -9.76 7.00 -13.52
N PHE A 235 -8.54 7.45 -13.23
CA PHE A 235 -7.48 7.50 -14.22
C PHE A 235 -7.18 6.11 -14.78
N TYR A 236 -6.97 5.14 -13.90
CA TYR A 236 -6.70 3.76 -14.32
C TYR A 236 -7.85 3.19 -15.15
N ARG A 237 -9.11 3.36 -14.74
CA ARG A 237 -10.27 2.87 -15.50
C ARG A 237 -10.38 3.52 -16.88
N SER A 238 -10.18 4.84 -16.98
CA SER A 238 -10.32 5.55 -18.25
C SER A 238 -9.24 5.22 -19.29
N LYS A 239 -8.05 4.79 -18.87
CA LYS A 239 -6.91 4.49 -19.77
C LYS A 239 -6.50 3.00 -19.80
N GLY A 240 -6.87 2.25 -18.76
CA GLY A 240 -6.51 0.85 -18.56
C GLY A 240 -7.52 -0.15 -19.11
N VAL A 241 -8.77 0.28 -19.32
CA VAL A 241 -9.81 -0.52 -19.99
C VAL A 241 -9.70 -0.40 -21.52
N SER A 242 -9.30 0.77 -22.03
CA SER A 242 -9.14 1.05 -23.46
C SER A 242 -7.82 0.54 -24.08
N SER A 243 -7.05 -0.27 -23.36
CA SER A 243 -5.70 -0.70 -23.76
C SER A 243 -5.53 -2.22 -23.86
N ASN A 244 -6.66 -2.94 -23.82
CA ASN A 244 -6.85 -4.27 -24.40
C ASN A 244 -7.37 -4.12 -25.83
#